data_AF-A0A6N8UCC6-F1
#
_entry.id   AF-A0A6N8UCC6-F1
#
_cell.length_a   1.000
_cell.length_b   1.000
_cell.length_c   1.000
_cell.angle_alpha   90.00
_cell.angle_beta   90.00
_cell.angle_gamma   90.00
#
_symmetry.space_group_name_H-M   'P 1'
#
loop_
_entity.id
_entity.type
_entity.pdbx_description
1 polymer ?
#
loop_
_entity_poly.entity_id
_entity_poly.type
_entity_poly.pdbx_seq_one_letter_code
_entity_poly.pdbx_strand_id
1 'polypeptide(L)'
;MLEIEAGTIFENFKAIKEATGCVPYSGIAINKKNKHILLVSKVEDNIYHDHQEGPILFYRGAGQVGDQTVTRGSNKTLYNALKKINKYHVYLAIKDKNYIFKGEVILSKNYSDVLYERKPDKNGDERQVVIFPLEIKDNNYEMEFKLFNETLHNLNIDNVFLEEDKVHTNLPASGSYSSSNKVINRIAFEKQREQAKRIGDLSEQLVEKHEKAFLESIGRIDLAEQVKIIENDGEGFDVLSFMSNGDKKFIEVKGTTLGKFTPFFISENELQKAEVLENYRLYRVYHLSSKPKFTSYTLREFYEIFNMEPASYICKVRTKEDYENHQDS
;
A
#
# COMPACT_ATOMS: atom_id res chain seq x y z
N MET A 1 -9.16 22.69 21.01
CA MET A 1 -8.64 21.38 20.59
C MET A 1 -9.28 20.32 21.46
N LEU A 2 -9.51 19.12 20.94
CA LEU A 2 -10.02 17.98 21.70
C LEU A 2 -8.90 17.35 22.52
N GLU A 3 -9.19 17.01 23.78
CA GLU A 3 -8.30 16.25 24.67
C GLU A 3 -8.75 14.78 24.68
N ILE A 4 -8.65 14.14 23.51
CA ILE A 4 -8.97 12.72 23.34
C ILE A 4 -7.69 12.02 22.92
N GLU A 5 -7.30 10.97 23.63
CA GLU A 5 -6.10 10.19 23.31
C GLU A 5 -6.31 9.40 22.00
N ALA A 6 -5.26 9.33 21.18
CA ALA A 6 -5.24 8.47 20.00
C ALA A 6 -5.41 7.00 20.41
N GLY A 7 -6.22 6.24 19.69
CA GLY A 7 -6.60 4.87 20.02
C GLY A 7 -7.89 4.76 20.84
N THR A 8 -8.42 5.86 21.38
CA THR A 8 -9.70 5.86 22.10
C THR A 8 -10.82 5.25 21.24
N ILE A 9 -11.53 4.27 21.79
CA ILE A 9 -12.63 3.56 21.11
C ILE A 9 -13.96 4.13 21.60
N PHE A 10 -14.80 4.56 20.65
CA PHE A 10 -16.18 4.94 20.90
C PHE A 10 -17.12 3.88 20.33
N GLU A 11 -17.88 3.23 21.20
CA GLU A 11 -18.74 2.08 20.86
C GLU A 11 -19.84 2.41 19.85
N ASN A 12 -20.24 3.69 19.76
CA ASN A 12 -21.34 4.09 18.90
C ASN A 12 -21.27 5.57 18.50
N PHE A 13 -22.16 5.93 17.59
CA PHE A 13 -22.34 7.29 17.09
C PHE A 13 -22.59 8.32 18.19
N LYS A 14 -23.35 7.96 19.23
CA LYS A 14 -23.69 8.89 20.33
C LYS A 14 -22.45 9.24 21.14
N ALA A 15 -21.63 8.24 21.48
CA ALA A 15 -20.40 8.41 22.23
C ALA A 15 -19.39 9.33 21.51
N ILE A 16 -19.13 9.08 20.21
CA ILE A 16 -18.20 9.94 19.46
C ILE A 16 -18.77 11.36 19.22
N LYS A 17 -20.10 11.49 19.07
CA LYS A 17 -20.75 12.81 18.98
C LYS A 17 -20.59 13.60 20.27
N GLU A 18 -20.77 12.97 21.42
CA GLU A 18 -20.60 13.62 22.73
C GLU A 18 -19.15 14.06 22.93
N ALA A 19 -18.18 13.22 22.59
CA ALA A 19 -16.77 13.54 22.74
C ALA A 19 -16.26 14.62 21.77
N THR A 20 -16.65 14.57 20.49
CA THR A 20 -16.11 15.46 19.45
C THR A 20 -16.97 16.69 19.17
N GLY A 21 -18.26 16.63 19.57
CA GLY A 21 -19.31 17.55 19.16
C GLY A 21 -19.71 17.42 17.68
N CYS A 22 -19.05 16.58 16.90
CA CYS A 22 -19.33 16.40 15.48
C CYS A 22 -20.41 15.35 15.26
N VAL A 23 -21.20 15.50 14.20
CA VAL A 23 -22.32 14.58 13.91
C VAL A 23 -22.02 13.79 12.62
N PRO A 24 -21.45 12.57 12.71
CA PRO A 24 -20.94 11.84 11.56
C PRO A 24 -22.03 11.10 10.77
N TYR A 25 -22.97 11.86 10.18
CA TYR A 25 -23.92 11.33 9.20
C TYR A 25 -23.28 11.06 7.82
N SER A 26 -22.11 11.65 7.57
CA SER A 26 -21.31 11.46 6.36
C SER A 26 -19.83 11.31 6.74
N GLY A 27 -18.97 11.06 5.76
CA GLY A 27 -17.52 11.00 5.99
C GLY A 27 -16.96 12.30 6.60
N ILE A 28 -17.48 13.47 6.21
CA ILE A 28 -17.01 14.78 6.69
C ILE A 28 -18.07 15.39 7.60
N ALA A 29 -17.82 15.39 8.91
CA ALA A 29 -18.72 15.93 9.92
C ALA A 29 -18.22 17.28 10.43
N ILE A 30 -18.97 18.36 10.24
CA ILE A 30 -18.54 19.72 10.59
C ILE A 30 -19.34 20.24 11.78
N ASN A 31 -18.65 20.58 12.87
CA ASN A 31 -19.21 21.36 13.97
C ASN A 31 -18.73 22.82 13.86
N LYS A 32 -19.62 23.70 13.41
CA LYS A 32 -19.33 25.14 13.20
C LYS A 32 -19.13 25.93 14.49
N LYS A 33 -19.76 25.49 15.60
CA LYS A 33 -19.69 26.15 16.91
C LYS A 33 -18.33 25.95 17.54
N ASN A 34 -17.87 24.70 17.57
CA ASN A 34 -16.58 24.33 18.19
C ASN A 34 -15.40 24.44 17.21
N LYS A 35 -15.66 24.74 15.93
CA LYS A 35 -14.65 24.75 14.87
C LYS A 35 -13.92 23.40 14.75
N HIS A 36 -14.67 22.31 14.84
CA HIS A 36 -14.14 20.96 14.66
C HIS A 36 -14.67 20.35 13.36
N ILE A 37 -13.81 19.61 12.67
CA ILE A 37 -14.17 18.72 11.58
C ILE A 37 -13.74 17.32 12.01
N LEU A 38 -14.66 16.37 12.01
CA LEU A 38 -14.37 14.96 12.20
C LEU A 38 -14.50 14.23 10.87
N LEU A 39 -13.41 13.64 10.42
CA LEU A 39 -13.34 12.74 9.29
C LEU A 39 -13.58 11.33 9.78
N VAL A 40 -14.50 10.63 9.14
CA VAL A 40 -14.78 9.22 9.39
C VAL A 40 -14.42 8.42 8.15
N SER A 41 -13.38 7.60 8.26
CA SER A 41 -13.01 6.60 7.27
C SER A 41 -13.61 5.25 7.66
N LYS A 42 -14.09 4.44 6.71
CA LYS A 42 -14.74 3.14 6.99
C LYS A 42 -13.87 1.98 6.51
N VAL A 43 -13.83 0.89 7.28
CA VAL A 43 -13.00 -0.30 7.01
C VAL A 43 -13.69 -1.36 6.11
N GLU A 44 -15.03 -1.41 6.03
CA GLU A 44 -15.76 -2.50 5.34
C GLU A 44 -15.76 -2.42 3.80
N ASP A 45 -15.63 -3.60 3.15
CA ASP A 45 -15.65 -3.91 1.70
C ASP A 45 -16.67 -3.10 0.89
N ASN A 46 -16.30 -1.90 0.47
CA ASN A 46 -17.10 -1.10 -0.44
C ASN A 46 -16.16 -0.32 -1.34
N ILE A 47 -16.50 -0.26 -2.62
CA ILE A 47 -15.81 0.34 -3.79
C ILE A 47 -15.27 1.80 -3.65
N TYR A 48 -15.31 2.38 -2.43
CA TYR A 48 -14.88 3.74 -2.09
C TYR A 48 -13.97 3.79 -0.84
N HIS A 49 -12.88 3.03 -0.81
CA HIS A 49 -11.93 3.09 0.31
C HIS A 49 -10.95 4.27 0.21
N ASP A 50 -10.79 4.99 1.33
CA ASP A 50 -9.60 5.79 1.60
C ASP A 50 -8.41 4.81 1.67
N HIS A 51 -7.35 5.07 0.90
CA HIS A 51 -6.16 4.21 0.94
C HIS A 51 -5.12 4.81 1.87
N GLN A 52 -4.36 3.97 2.54
CA GLN A 52 -3.25 4.40 3.40
C GLN A 52 -1.94 3.88 2.84
N GLU A 53 -0.97 4.77 2.69
CA GLU A 53 0.39 4.41 2.33
C GLU A 53 1.34 4.98 3.38
N GLY A 54 1.92 4.09 4.20
CA GLY A 54 2.71 4.50 5.36
C GLY A 54 1.89 5.42 6.30
N PRO A 55 2.38 6.63 6.63
CA PRO A 55 1.70 7.54 7.56
C PRO A 55 0.61 8.40 6.89
N ILE A 56 0.41 8.28 5.57
CA ILE A 56 -0.49 9.16 4.81
C ILE A 56 -1.78 8.42 4.52
N LEU A 57 -2.89 8.99 4.99
CA LEU A 57 -4.25 8.58 4.61
C LEU A 57 -4.73 9.44 3.44
N PHE A 58 -5.03 8.82 2.31
CA PHE A 58 -5.61 9.46 1.14
C PHE A 58 -7.13 9.44 1.26
N TYR A 59 -7.65 10.45 1.94
CA TYR A 59 -9.05 10.58 2.30
C TYR A 59 -9.88 11.15 1.15
N ARG A 60 -10.95 10.47 0.73
CA ARG A 60 -11.81 10.91 -0.39
C ARG A 60 -12.82 11.97 0.07
N GLY A 61 -13.02 12.97 -0.76
CA GLY A 61 -14.00 14.03 -0.55
C GLY A 61 -15.44 13.52 -0.52
N ALA A 62 -16.34 14.33 0.05
CA ALA A 62 -17.76 14.05 0.09
C ALA A 62 -18.44 14.27 -1.27
N GLY A 63 -19.50 13.49 -1.50
CA GLY A 63 -20.33 13.50 -2.73
C GLY A 63 -20.22 12.16 -3.46
N GLN A 64 -21.34 11.53 -3.81
CA GLN A 64 -21.37 10.19 -4.45
C GLN A 64 -21.75 10.20 -5.93
N VAL A 65 -22.24 11.33 -6.43
CA VAL A 65 -22.71 11.51 -7.82
C VAL A 65 -22.11 12.79 -8.38
N GLY A 66 -21.59 12.72 -9.61
CA GLY A 66 -20.98 13.83 -10.33
C GLY A 66 -19.68 14.37 -9.72
N ASP A 67 -19.13 15.40 -10.38
CA ASP A 67 -17.81 15.94 -10.07
C ASP A 67 -17.74 16.63 -8.70
N GLN A 68 -16.73 16.21 -7.94
CA GLN A 68 -16.35 16.82 -6.69
C GLN A 68 -15.41 18.01 -6.92
N THR A 69 -15.45 18.97 -5.99
CA THR A 69 -14.56 20.14 -5.98
C THR A 69 -14.35 20.65 -4.56
N VAL A 70 -13.22 21.32 -4.33
CA VAL A 70 -12.89 22.01 -3.07
C VAL A 70 -13.47 23.42 -2.98
N THR A 71 -14.22 23.89 -3.98
CA THR A 71 -14.77 25.26 -3.99
C THR A 71 -16.16 25.39 -3.37
N ARG A 72 -16.84 24.26 -3.12
CA ARG A 72 -18.21 24.20 -2.56
C ARG A 72 -18.37 23.13 -1.48
N GLY A 73 -19.46 23.24 -0.71
CA GLY A 73 -19.90 22.22 0.25
C GLY A 73 -18.92 21.92 1.40
N SER A 74 -18.99 20.69 1.92
CA SER A 74 -18.12 20.21 2.99
C SER A 74 -16.66 20.12 2.57
N ASN A 75 -16.38 19.75 1.32
CA ASN A 75 -15.03 19.70 0.77
C ASN A 75 -14.32 21.05 0.83
N LYS A 76 -15.03 22.16 0.55
CA LYS A 76 -14.49 23.52 0.75
C LYS A 76 -14.11 23.82 2.18
N THR A 77 -14.97 23.42 3.12
CA THR A 77 -14.74 23.71 4.54
C THR A 77 -13.53 22.93 5.05
N LEU A 78 -13.42 21.65 4.68
CA LEU A 78 -12.28 20.79 4.96
C LEU A 78 -11.00 21.35 4.31
N TYR A 79 -11.04 21.65 3.03
CA TYR A 79 -9.92 22.23 2.28
C TYR A 79 -9.39 23.50 2.94
N ASN A 80 -10.28 24.45 3.25
CA ASN A 80 -9.91 25.69 3.91
C ASN A 80 -9.35 25.47 5.32
N ALA A 81 -9.79 24.44 6.03
CA ALA A 81 -9.24 24.08 7.34
C ALA A 81 -7.81 23.54 7.22
N LEU A 82 -7.61 22.58 6.32
CA LEU A 82 -6.32 21.97 6.05
C LEU A 82 -5.29 22.98 5.49
N LYS A 83 -5.74 23.96 4.69
CA LYS A 83 -4.93 25.08 4.21
C LYS A 83 -4.76 26.21 5.22
N LYS A 84 -5.29 26.08 6.44
CA LYS A 84 -5.25 27.10 7.50
C LYS A 84 -5.87 28.44 7.09
N ILE A 85 -6.74 28.44 6.07
CA ILE A 85 -7.53 29.60 5.62
C ILE A 85 -8.64 29.91 6.63
N ASN A 86 -9.12 28.88 7.34
CA ASN A 86 -10.07 29.02 8.44
C ASN A 86 -9.50 28.39 9.74
N LYS A 87 -10.19 28.61 10.86
CA LYS A 87 -9.73 28.21 12.20
C LYS A 87 -10.25 26.83 12.65
N TYR A 88 -10.57 25.93 11.73
CA TYR A 88 -11.07 24.61 12.11
C TYR A 88 -9.91 23.65 12.42
N HIS A 89 -10.08 22.84 13.45
CA HIS A 89 -9.25 21.66 13.70
C HIS A 89 -9.88 20.45 13.00
N VAL A 90 -9.06 19.62 12.38
CA VAL A 90 -9.50 18.44 11.64
C VAL A 90 -9.04 17.20 12.38
N TYR A 91 -9.95 16.28 12.68
CA TYR A 91 -9.69 15.05 13.42
C TYR A 91 -10.07 13.85 12.57
N LEU A 92 -9.41 12.71 12.79
CA LEU A 92 -9.69 11.46 12.10
C LEU A 92 -10.22 10.40 13.07
N ALA A 93 -11.25 9.68 12.65
CA ALA A 93 -11.68 8.43 13.26
C ALA A 93 -11.82 7.33 12.19
N ILE A 94 -11.38 6.12 12.52
CA ILE A 94 -11.59 4.92 11.71
C ILE A 94 -12.81 4.20 12.24
N LYS A 95 -13.76 3.90 11.36
CA LYS A 95 -14.97 3.15 11.68
C LYS A 95 -14.79 1.69 11.29
N ASP A 96 -14.66 0.85 12.31
CA ASP A 96 -14.63 -0.61 12.23
C ASP A 96 -15.48 -1.18 13.37
N LYS A 97 -16.77 -1.42 13.09
CA LYS A 97 -17.88 -1.64 14.05
C LYS A 97 -18.07 -0.51 15.08
N ASN A 98 -17.00 -0.13 15.77
CA ASN A 98 -16.83 1.04 16.64
C ASN A 98 -16.10 2.18 15.90
N TYR A 99 -15.94 3.33 16.55
CA TYR A 99 -15.10 4.43 16.05
C TYR A 99 -13.79 4.49 16.84
N ILE A 100 -12.66 4.34 16.16
CA ILE A 100 -11.32 4.44 16.73
C ILE A 100 -10.77 5.83 16.41
N PHE A 101 -10.59 6.67 17.42
CA PHE A 101 -10.05 8.01 17.26
C PHE A 101 -8.54 7.97 16.96
N LYS A 102 -8.08 8.69 15.94
CA LYS A 102 -6.68 8.70 15.50
C LYS A 102 -5.95 10.00 15.84
N GLY A 103 -6.66 11.06 16.19
CA GLY A 103 -6.05 12.35 16.55
C GLY A 103 -6.32 13.44 15.52
N GLU A 104 -5.66 14.60 15.73
CA GLU A 104 -5.70 15.73 14.81
C GLU A 104 -4.87 15.41 13.55
N VAL A 105 -5.40 15.80 12.39
CA VAL A 105 -4.75 15.60 11.10
C VAL A 105 -4.50 16.92 10.41
N ILE A 106 -3.46 16.92 9.58
CA ILE A 106 -3.12 18.03 8.69
C ILE A 106 -3.02 17.52 7.26
N LEU A 107 -3.07 18.44 6.29
CA LEU A 107 -2.65 18.09 4.94
C LEU A 107 -1.20 17.65 5.03
N SER A 108 -0.89 16.48 4.47
CA SER A 108 0.45 15.96 4.57
C SER A 108 1.46 16.95 4.02
N LYS A 109 2.56 17.15 4.75
CA LYS A 109 3.64 18.07 4.32
C LYS A 109 4.28 17.65 3.00
N ASN A 110 4.05 16.42 2.57
CA ASN A 110 4.51 15.88 1.28
C ASN A 110 3.67 16.36 0.09
N TYR A 111 2.53 17.00 0.33
CA TYR A 111 1.63 17.47 -0.70
C TYR A 111 1.44 18.98 -0.58
N SER A 112 1.77 19.68 -1.66
CA SER A 112 1.47 21.12 -1.75
C SER A 112 -0.04 21.36 -1.78
N ASP A 113 -0.81 20.40 -2.30
CA ASP A 113 -2.26 20.50 -2.44
C ASP A 113 -3.01 19.16 -2.42
N VAL A 114 -4.35 19.21 -2.46
CA VAL A 114 -5.22 18.05 -2.70
C VAL A 114 -5.01 17.47 -4.10
N LEU A 115 -5.37 16.20 -4.27
CA LEU A 115 -5.31 15.50 -5.55
C LEU A 115 -6.71 15.34 -6.16
N TYR A 116 -6.74 14.99 -7.44
CA TYR A 116 -7.95 14.70 -8.18
C TYR A 116 -7.77 13.40 -8.96
N GLU A 117 -8.79 12.54 -8.93
CA GLU A 117 -8.83 11.28 -9.68
C GLU A 117 -10.12 11.17 -10.48
N ARG A 118 -10.07 10.45 -11.61
CA ARG A 118 -11.26 10.05 -12.37
C ARG A 118 -11.68 8.64 -11.96
N LYS A 119 -12.93 8.49 -11.53
CA LYS A 119 -13.52 7.22 -11.10
C LYS A 119 -15.01 7.21 -11.44
N PRO A 120 -15.64 6.03 -11.62
CA PRO A 120 -17.09 5.95 -11.74
C PRO A 120 -17.76 6.44 -10.45
N ASP A 121 -18.91 7.06 -10.61
CA ASP A 121 -19.79 7.47 -9.53
C ASP A 121 -20.75 6.34 -9.13
N LYS A 122 -21.70 6.62 -8.23
CA LYS A 122 -22.69 5.62 -7.79
C LYS A 122 -23.54 5.04 -8.94
N ASN A 123 -23.69 5.77 -10.03
CA ASN A 123 -24.45 5.36 -11.21
C ASN A 123 -23.57 4.70 -12.29
N GLY A 124 -22.25 4.66 -12.09
CA GLY A 124 -21.28 4.16 -13.07
C GLY A 124 -20.73 5.24 -14.01
N ASP A 125 -21.14 6.51 -13.83
CA ASP A 125 -20.68 7.61 -14.69
C ASP A 125 -19.30 8.11 -14.25
N GLU A 126 -18.43 8.32 -15.22
CA GLU A 126 -17.08 8.86 -15.04
C GLU A 126 -17.11 10.25 -14.38
N ARG A 127 -16.51 10.38 -13.18
CA ARG A 127 -16.49 11.62 -12.40
C ARG A 127 -15.12 11.95 -11.81
N GLN A 128 -14.91 13.23 -11.51
CA GLN A 128 -13.79 13.71 -10.71
C GLN A 128 -14.05 13.54 -9.22
N VAL A 129 -13.10 12.93 -8.51
CA VAL A 129 -13.08 12.74 -7.06
C VAL A 129 -11.91 13.53 -6.47
N VAL A 130 -12.17 14.28 -5.39
CA VAL A 130 -11.10 14.98 -4.66
C VAL A 130 -10.50 14.04 -3.63
N ILE A 131 -9.18 14.01 -3.53
CA ILE A 131 -8.44 13.22 -2.54
C ILE A 131 -7.64 14.19 -1.66
N PHE A 132 -7.76 14.02 -0.34
CA PHE A 132 -7.04 14.76 0.69
C PHE A 132 -5.95 13.85 1.27
N PRO A 133 -4.67 14.09 0.96
CA PRO A 133 -3.56 13.37 1.61
C PRO A 133 -3.36 13.90 3.02
N LEU A 134 -3.62 13.08 4.03
CA LEU A 134 -3.65 13.48 5.44
C LEU A 134 -2.59 12.75 6.25
N GLU A 135 -1.96 13.44 7.19
CA GLU A 135 -1.06 12.86 8.20
C GLU A 135 -1.52 13.26 9.61
N ILE A 136 -1.26 12.41 10.61
CA ILE A 136 -1.48 12.78 12.02
C ILE A 136 -0.51 13.91 12.38
N LYS A 137 -1.04 15.01 12.91
CA LYS A 137 -0.33 16.28 13.13
C LYS A 137 0.88 16.14 14.05
N ASP A 138 0.72 15.40 15.13
CA ASP A 138 1.75 15.16 16.15
C ASP A 138 2.34 13.75 16.04
N ASN A 139 2.31 13.15 14.84
CA ASN A 139 2.89 11.83 14.66
C ASN A 139 4.39 11.88 14.94
N ASN A 140 4.85 11.08 15.89
CA ASN A 140 6.28 10.92 16.14
C ASN A 140 6.83 9.92 15.11
N TYR A 141 6.87 10.34 13.84
CA TYR A 141 7.34 9.52 12.72
C TYR A 141 8.75 8.97 12.97
N GLU A 142 9.57 9.70 13.72
CA GLU A 142 10.89 9.25 14.12
C GLU A 142 10.82 8.07 15.09
N MET A 143 9.87 8.11 16.04
CA MET A 143 9.56 6.97 16.92
C MET A 143 8.92 5.80 16.16
N GLU A 144 7.96 6.03 15.25
CA GLU A 144 7.35 4.96 14.44
C GLU A 144 8.38 4.30 13.51
N PHE A 145 9.24 5.09 12.87
CA PHE A 145 10.34 4.60 12.04
C PHE A 145 11.36 3.81 12.87
N LYS A 146 11.70 4.30 14.07
CA LYS A 146 12.57 3.60 15.01
C LYS A 146 11.94 2.29 15.48
N LEU A 147 10.67 2.28 15.87
CA LEU A 147 9.93 1.10 16.30
C LEU A 147 9.80 0.08 15.15
N PHE A 148 9.51 0.54 13.93
CA PHE A 148 9.50 -0.31 12.73
C PHE A 148 10.85 -1.00 12.51
N ASN A 149 11.93 -0.21 12.57
CA ASN A 149 13.28 -0.74 12.39
C ASN A 149 13.69 -1.69 13.52
N GLU A 150 13.34 -1.41 14.76
CA GLU A 150 13.53 -2.30 15.90
C GLU A 150 12.72 -3.60 15.72
N THR A 151 11.47 -3.51 15.27
CA THR A 151 10.61 -4.69 15.04
C THR A 151 11.20 -5.61 13.98
N LEU A 152 11.64 -5.08 12.84
CA LEU A 152 12.28 -5.89 11.80
C LEU A 152 13.68 -6.36 12.20
N HIS A 153 14.45 -5.55 12.93
CA HIS A 153 15.76 -5.96 13.44
C HIS A 153 15.67 -7.13 14.42
N ASN A 154 14.64 -7.12 15.27
CA ASN A 154 14.41 -8.16 16.26
C ASN A 154 13.74 -9.40 15.67
N LEU A 155 13.37 -9.39 14.38
CA LEU A 155 12.89 -10.58 13.69
C LEU A 155 14.08 -11.54 13.52
N ASN A 156 14.21 -12.49 14.44
CA ASN A 156 15.21 -13.55 14.31
C ASN A 156 14.77 -14.54 13.23
N ILE A 157 15.29 -14.34 12.02
CA ILE A 157 14.99 -15.13 10.82
C ILE A 157 15.14 -16.63 11.09
N ASP A 158 16.12 -17.05 11.89
CA ASP A 158 16.37 -18.46 12.22
C ASP A 158 15.21 -19.12 12.95
N ASN A 159 14.39 -18.34 13.66
CA ASN A 159 13.21 -18.82 14.40
C ASN A 159 11.89 -18.59 13.66
N VAL A 160 11.91 -17.93 12.51
CA VAL A 160 10.71 -17.71 11.69
C VAL A 160 10.50 -18.89 10.74
N PHE A 161 9.30 -19.45 10.78
CA PHE A 161 8.83 -20.43 9.81
C PHE A 161 7.82 -19.76 8.87
N LEU A 162 8.15 -19.72 7.58
CA LEU A 162 7.28 -19.16 6.56
C LEU A 162 6.18 -20.17 6.23
N GLU A 163 4.94 -19.89 6.64
CA GLU A 163 3.77 -20.73 6.38
C GLU A 163 3.16 -20.37 5.02
N GLU A 164 3.01 -21.36 4.13
CA GLU A 164 2.39 -21.17 2.82
C GLU A 164 0.86 -21.14 2.95
N ASP A 165 0.25 -20.04 2.52
CA ASP A 165 -1.19 -19.86 2.43
C ASP A 165 -1.66 -20.19 1.00
N LYS A 166 -1.96 -21.47 0.76
CA LYS A 166 -2.41 -22.03 -0.52
C LYS A 166 -3.83 -21.61 -0.94
N VAL A 167 -4.54 -20.86 -0.10
CA VAL A 167 -5.94 -20.52 -0.34
C VAL A 167 -6.01 -19.28 -1.26
N HIS A 168 -6.31 -19.50 -2.54
CA HIS A 168 -6.66 -18.43 -3.50
C HIS A 168 -8.15 -18.03 -3.42
N THR A 169 -8.94 -18.66 -2.53
CA THR A 169 -10.42 -18.68 -2.63
C THR A 169 -11.15 -17.49 -2.03
N ASN A 170 -10.45 -16.51 -1.46
CA ASN A 170 -11.05 -15.31 -0.87
C ASN A 170 -10.53 -14.06 -1.58
N LEU A 171 -10.67 -14.00 -2.91
CA LEU A 171 -10.39 -12.79 -3.66
C LEU A 171 -11.29 -11.65 -3.14
N PRO A 172 -10.74 -10.44 -2.92
CA PRO A 172 -11.55 -9.30 -2.49
C PRO A 172 -12.62 -9.00 -3.55
N ALA A 173 -13.84 -8.71 -3.11
CA ALA A 173 -15.01 -8.58 -3.99
C ALA A 173 -14.93 -7.44 -5.03
N SER A 174 -13.91 -6.57 -4.94
CA SER A 174 -13.52 -5.60 -5.99
C SER A 174 -12.20 -4.92 -5.60
N GLY A 175 -11.21 -4.91 -6.50
CA GLY A 175 -9.93 -4.23 -6.30
C GLY A 175 -9.94 -2.85 -6.98
N SER A 176 -9.68 -1.78 -6.23
CA SER A 176 -9.34 -0.48 -6.81
C SER A 176 -8.13 0.10 -6.09
N TYR A 177 -6.94 -0.36 -6.46
CA TYR A 177 -5.71 0.32 -6.10
C TYR A 177 -5.37 1.30 -7.21
N SER A 178 -5.39 2.59 -6.88
CA SER A 178 -5.15 3.68 -7.83
C SER A 178 -3.68 4.06 -7.79
N SER A 179 -3.00 3.86 -8.92
CA SER A 179 -1.65 4.35 -9.18
C SER A 179 -1.71 5.87 -9.41
N SER A 180 -1.50 6.68 -8.37
CA SER A 180 -1.37 8.14 -8.52
C SER A 180 0.11 8.55 -8.54
N ASN A 181 0.52 9.28 -9.58
CA ASN A 181 1.86 9.81 -9.75
C ASN A 181 2.19 10.83 -8.65
N LYS A 182 3.21 10.51 -7.83
CA LYS A 182 3.59 11.23 -6.61
C LYS A 182 4.72 12.22 -6.88
N VAL A 183 4.63 13.42 -6.30
CA VAL A 183 5.80 14.25 -5.99
C VAL A 183 6.08 14.07 -4.51
N ILE A 184 7.07 13.24 -4.18
CA ILE A 184 7.45 12.89 -2.80
C ILE A 184 8.63 13.77 -2.36
N ASN A 185 8.63 14.26 -1.12
CA ASN A 185 9.80 14.92 -0.51
C ASN A 185 10.98 13.94 -0.39
N ARG A 186 12.17 14.34 -0.87
CA ARG A 186 13.39 13.50 -0.98
C ARG A 186 13.75 12.73 0.30
N ILE A 187 13.60 13.34 1.48
CA ILE A 187 13.97 12.69 2.76
C ILE A 187 12.98 11.58 3.14
N ALA A 188 11.68 11.80 2.89
CA ALA A 188 10.66 10.78 3.11
C ALA A 188 10.78 9.65 2.08
N PHE A 189 11.16 9.99 0.84
CA PHE A 189 11.47 9.01 -0.20
C PHE A 189 12.67 8.14 0.16
N GLU A 190 13.75 8.73 0.67
CA GLU A 190 14.95 7.99 1.10
C GLU A 190 14.64 7.01 2.25
N LYS A 191 13.89 7.45 3.27
CA LYS A 191 13.45 6.58 4.38
C LYS A 191 12.47 5.49 3.93
N GLN A 192 11.51 5.81 3.05
CA GLN A 192 10.60 4.80 2.48
C GLN A 192 11.36 3.78 1.62
N ARG A 193 12.35 4.24 0.86
CA ARG A 193 13.20 3.37 0.05
C ARG A 193 14.05 2.45 0.93
N GLU A 194 14.56 2.96 2.05
CA GLU A 194 15.27 2.16 3.04
C GLU A 194 14.37 1.09 3.67
N GLN A 195 13.14 1.45 4.07
CA GLN A 195 12.16 0.49 4.58
C GLN A 195 11.77 -0.56 3.53
N ALA A 196 11.53 -0.12 2.30
CA ALA A 196 11.17 -1.01 1.19
C ALA A 196 12.31 -1.97 0.87
N LYS A 197 13.56 -1.47 0.84
CA LYS A 197 14.75 -2.31 0.66
C LYS A 197 14.86 -3.34 1.78
N ARG A 198 14.73 -2.92 3.04
CA ARG A 198 14.83 -3.82 4.19
C ARG A 198 13.74 -4.89 4.21
N ILE A 199 12.53 -4.52 3.78
CA ILE A 199 11.42 -5.46 3.57
C ILE A 199 11.77 -6.47 2.47
N GLY A 200 12.34 -6.01 1.35
CA GLY A 200 12.80 -6.86 0.25
C GLY A 200 13.85 -7.86 0.72
N ASP A 201 14.98 -7.35 1.22
CA ASP A 201 16.11 -8.16 1.71
C ASP A 201 15.65 -9.25 2.71
N LEU A 202 14.77 -8.88 3.65
CA LEU A 202 14.26 -9.79 4.66
C LEU A 202 13.30 -10.84 4.07
N SER A 203 12.50 -10.46 3.08
CA SER A 203 11.59 -11.38 2.40
C SER A 203 12.38 -12.42 1.61
N GLU A 204 13.42 -12.00 0.89
CA GLU A 204 14.31 -12.89 0.13
C GLU A 204 14.99 -13.91 1.04
N GLN A 205 15.53 -13.47 2.18
CA GLN A 205 16.14 -14.35 3.18
C GLN A 205 15.15 -15.37 3.75
N LEU A 206 13.92 -14.94 4.04
CA LEU A 206 12.87 -15.84 4.51
C LEU A 206 12.47 -16.88 3.45
N VAL A 207 12.42 -16.47 2.18
CA VAL A 207 12.12 -17.37 1.06
C VAL A 207 13.25 -18.36 0.82
N GLU A 208 14.50 -17.90 0.80
CA GLU A 208 15.69 -18.75 0.67
C GLU A 208 15.70 -19.83 1.76
N LYS A 209 15.51 -19.43 3.02
CA LYS A 209 15.42 -20.36 4.15
C LYS A 209 14.27 -21.36 3.99
N HIS A 210 13.09 -20.89 3.58
CA HIS A 210 11.94 -21.75 3.36
C HIS A 210 12.24 -22.82 2.29
N GLU A 211 12.81 -22.41 1.16
CA GLU A 211 13.13 -23.32 0.05
C GLU A 211 14.22 -24.33 0.45
N LYS A 212 15.25 -23.91 1.19
CA LYS A 212 16.26 -24.81 1.78
C LYS A 212 15.63 -25.86 2.68
N ALA A 213 14.82 -25.42 3.65
CA ALA A 213 14.14 -26.32 4.58
C ALA A 213 13.19 -27.29 3.86
N PHE A 214 12.49 -26.83 2.82
CA PHE A 214 11.64 -27.68 1.99
C PHE A 214 12.45 -28.76 1.27
N LEU A 215 13.55 -28.41 0.60
CA LEU A 215 14.42 -29.35 -0.11
C LEU A 215 15.05 -30.38 0.85
N GLU A 216 15.51 -29.94 2.02
CA GLU A 216 16.01 -30.82 3.08
C GLU A 216 14.92 -31.79 3.56
N SER A 217 13.68 -31.31 3.74
CA SER A 217 12.55 -32.13 4.21
C SER A 217 12.18 -33.25 3.24
N ILE A 218 12.46 -33.09 1.94
CA ILE A 218 12.25 -34.11 0.91
C ILE A 218 13.53 -34.90 0.59
N GLY A 219 14.59 -34.73 1.39
CA GLY A 219 15.86 -35.46 1.27
C GLY A 219 16.80 -34.95 0.18
N ARG A 220 16.55 -33.77 -0.41
CA ARG A 220 17.40 -33.13 -1.43
C ARG A 220 18.35 -32.11 -0.83
N ILE A 221 19.17 -32.56 0.11
CA ILE A 221 20.19 -31.72 0.78
C ILE A 221 21.18 -31.14 -0.25
N ASP A 222 21.50 -31.94 -1.28
CA ASP A 222 22.36 -31.54 -2.40
C ASP A 222 21.85 -30.30 -3.16
N LEU A 223 20.52 -30.14 -3.26
CA LEU A 223 19.90 -28.96 -3.88
C LEU A 223 19.71 -27.82 -2.89
N ALA A 224 19.40 -28.14 -1.62
CA ALA A 224 19.25 -27.14 -0.57
C ALA A 224 20.52 -26.28 -0.44
N GLU A 225 21.69 -26.90 -0.49
CA GLU A 225 22.99 -26.20 -0.45
C GLU A 225 23.21 -25.26 -1.65
N GLN A 226 22.51 -25.48 -2.77
CA GLN A 226 22.63 -24.67 -3.98
C GLN A 226 21.60 -23.53 -4.06
N VAL A 227 20.61 -23.49 -3.15
CA VAL A 227 19.64 -22.39 -3.07
C VAL A 227 20.38 -21.11 -2.66
N LYS A 228 20.13 -20.01 -3.37
CA LYS A 228 20.77 -18.72 -3.10
C LYS A 228 19.93 -17.53 -3.56
N ILE A 229 20.13 -16.41 -2.88
CA ILE A 229 19.69 -15.09 -3.33
C ILE A 229 20.60 -14.61 -4.46
N ILE A 230 20.02 -13.94 -5.45
CA ILE A 230 20.72 -13.37 -6.60
C ILE A 230 20.98 -11.88 -6.32
N GLU A 231 22.25 -11.49 -6.22
CA GLU A 231 22.64 -10.12 -5.86
C GLU A 231 22.54 -9.11 -7.03
N ASN A 232 22.25 -9.58 -8.25
CA ASN A 232 22.27 -8.75 -9.44
C ASN A 232 20.85 -8.55 -10.00
N ASP A 233 20.35 -7.32 -9.91
CA ASP A 233 19.02 -6.87 -10.38
C ASP A 233 18.74 -7.18 -11.88
N GLY A 234 19.75 -7.54 -12.66
CA GLY A 234 19.64 -7.83 -14.09
C GLY A 234 19.03 -9.20 -14.45
N GLU A 235 18.98 -10.16 -13.51
CA GLU A 235 18.53 -11.53 -13.83
C GLU A 235 17.00 -11.67 -13.92
N GLY A 236 16.26 -10.76 -13.27
CA GLY A 236 14.79 -10.68 -13.25
C GLY A 236 14.11 -11.72 -12.36
N PHE A 237 14.82 -12.21 -11.35
CA PHE A 237 14.31 -12.99 -10.21
C PHE A 237 15.26 -12.83 -9.01
N ASP A 238 14.77 -13.01 -7.79
CA ASP A 238 15.52 -12.75 -6.56
C ASP A 238 16.16 -14.00 -5.95
N VAL A 239 15.52 -15.17 -6.08
CA VAL A 239 15.99 -16.43 -5.47
C VAL A 239 16.05 -17.55 -6.50
N LEU A 240 17.20 -18.21 -6.59
CA LEU A 240 17.35 -19.49 -7.31
C LEU A 240 17.09 -20.64 -6.34
N SER A 241 16.11 -21.48 -6.68
CA SER A 241 15.78 -22.71 -5.98
C SER A 241 15.65 -23.87 -6.98
N PHE A 242 15.14 -25.00 -6.53
CA PHE A 242 15.00 -26.21 -7.32
C PHE A 242 13.67 -26.92 -7.05
N MET A 243 13.16 -27.56 -8.09
CA MET A 243 12.06 -28.51 -8.02
C MET A 243 12.56 -29.85 -7.48
N SER A 244 11.66 -30.72 -7.02
CA SER A 244 12.04 -32.04 -6.45
C SER A 244 12.78 -32.95 -7.44
N ASN A 245 12.50 -32.79 -8.74
CA ASN A 245 13.16 -33.48 -9.84
C ASN A 245 14.55 -32.90 -10.20
N GLY A 246 14.95 -31.77 -9.60
CA GLY A 246 16.22 -31.09 -9.86
C GLY A 246 16.16 -29.96 -10.89
N ASP A 247 15.01 -29.71 -11.52
CA ASP A 247 14.87 -28.56 -12.41
C ASP A 247 15.02 -27.26 -11.61
N LYS A 248 15.60 -26.24 -12.24
CA LYS A 248 15.72 -24.91 -11.63
C LYS A 248 14.33 -24.32 -11.42
N LYS A 249 14.18 -23.60 -10.31
CA LYS A 249 13.00 -22.83 -9.93
C LYS A 249 13.45 -21.40 -9.68
N PHE A 250 12.89 -20.47 -10.45
CA PHE A 250 13.26 -19.06 -10.40
C PHE A 250 12.17 -18.33 -9.62
N ILE A 251 12.54 -17.64 -8.54
CA ILE A 251 11.57 -17.06 -7.62
C ILE A 251 11.76 -15.55 -7.55
N GLU A 252 10.71 -14.83 -7.91
CA GLU A 252 10.55 -13.40 -7.68
C GLU A 252 9.84 -13.17 -6.34
N VAL A 253 10.39 -12.33 -5.48
CA VAL A 253 9.94 -12.12 -4.11
C VAL A 253 9.41 -10.71 -3.94
N LYS A 254 8.13 -10.59 -3.57
CA LYS A 254 7.49 -9.30 -3.28
C LYS A 254 7.05 -9.26 -1.82
N GLY A 255 7.78 -8.52 -0.99
CA GLY A 255 7.54 -8.36 0.45
C GLY A 255 6.58 -7.23 0.83
N THR A 256 5.92 -7.37 1.99
CA THR A 256 5.19 -6.27 2.65
C THR A 256 4.98 -6.55 4.15
N THR A 257 4.87 -5.51 4.97
CA THR A 257 4.38 -5.63 6.35
C THR A 257 2.85 -5.69 6.44
N LEU A 258 2.15 -5.29 5.37
CA LEU A 258 0.70 -5.30 5.26
C LEU A 258 0.17 -6.69 4.84
N GLY A 259 -1.09 -6.77 4.40
CA GLY A 259 -1.75 -8.03 4.05
C GLY A 259 -1.45 -8.54 2.63
N LYS A 260 -1.88 -9.78 2.37
CA LYS A 260 -1.69 -10.54 1.11
C LYS A 260 -2.05 -9.77 -0.17
N PHE A 261 -3.12 -8.97 -0.13
CA PHE A 261 -3.64 -8.23 -1.30
C PHE A 261 -3.06 -6.81 -1.48
N THR A 262 -2.05 -6.44 -0.70
CA THR A 262 -1.37 -5.15 -0.89
C THR A 262 -0.74 -5.12 -2.29
N PRO A 263 -0.91 -4.03 -3.07
CA PRO A 263 -0.26 -3.87 -4.36
C PRO A 263 1.25 -3.93 -4.25
N PHE A 264 1.88 -4.28 -5.35
CA PHE A 264 3.32 -4.34 -5.50
C PHE A 264 3.69 -3.95 -6.92
N PHE A 265 4.93 -3.51 -7.10
CA PHE A 265 5.49 -3.24 -8.41
C PHE A 265 6.12 -4.52 -8.96
N ILE A 266 5.93 -4.75 -10.25
CA ILE A 266 6.66 -5.75 -11.04
C ILE A 266 7.32 -5.00 -12.19
N SER A 267 8.58 -5.32 -12.46
CA SER A 267 9.32 -4.70 -13.56
C SER A 267 9.06 -5.42 -14.89
N GLU A 268 9.27 -4.71 -15.99
CA GLU A 268 9.20 -5.30 -17.33
C GLU A 268 10.19 -6.46 -17.50
N ASN A 269 11.38 -6.35 -16.92
CA ASN A 269 12.39 -7.41 -16.96
C ASN A 269 11.90 -8.68 -16.22
N GLU A 270 11.29 -8.51 -15.04
CA GLU A 270 10.70 -9.63 -14.28
C GLU A 270 9.60 -10.33 -15.08
N LEU A 271 8.69 -9.57 -15.72
CA LEU A 271 7.63 -10.13 -16.57
C LEU A 271 8.20 -10.90 -17.76
N GLN A 272 9.16 -10.32 -18.48
CA GLN A 272 9.80 -10.98 -19.63
C GLN A 272 10.51 -12.28 -19.21
N LYS A 273 11.15 -12.29 -18.04
CA LYS A 273 11.80 -13.49 -17.51
C LYS A 273 10.78 -14.53 -17.08
N ALA A 274 9.65 -14.11 -16.50
CA ALA A 274 8.58 -15.02 -16.12
C ALA A 274 8.00 -15.78 -17.31
N GLU A 275 7.95 -15.16 -18.49
CA GLU A 275 7.45 -15.78 -19.73
C GLU A 275 8.42 -16.78 -20.37
N VAL A 276 9.72 -16.62 -20.13
CA VAL A 276 10.76 -17.43 -20.79
C VAL A 276 11.31 -18.53 -19.88
N LEU A 277 11.42 -18.26 -18.58
CA LEU A 277 11.99 -19.20 -17.62
C LEU A 277 10.94 -20.20 -17.15
N GLU A 278 11.18 -21.48 -17.44
CA GLU A 278 10.37 -22.56 -16.88
C GLU A 278 10.47 -22.57 -15.35
N ASN A 279 9.36 -22.92 -14.68
CA ASN A 279 9.23 -22.92 -13.22
C ASN A 279 9.47 -21.56 -12.55
N TYR A 280 9.21 -20.44 -13.26
CA TYR A 280 9.16 -19.13 -12.63
C TYR A 280 7.98 -19.04 -11.65
N ARG A 281 8.23 -18.51 -10.45
CA ARG A 281 7.25 -18.33 -9.38
C ARG A 281 7.33 -16.92 -8.82
N LEU A 282 6.17 -16.32 -8.56
CA LEU A 282 6.05 -15.13 -7.74
C LEU A 282 5.71 -15.53 -6.30
N TYR A 283 6.51 -15.11 -5.34
CA TYR A 283 6.30 -15.31 -3.91
C TYR A 283 5.90 -13.99 -3.27
N ARG A 284 4.65 -13.90 -2.79
CA ARG A 284 4.18 -12.75 -1.99
C ARG A 284 4.39 -13.03 -0.52
N VAL A 285 5.34 -12.32 0.10
CA VAL A 285 5.60 -12.39 1.54
C VAL A 285 4.90 -11.21 2.23
N TYR A 286 4.09 -11.49 3.26
CA TYR A 286 3.25 -10.48 3.92
C TYR A 286 3.23 -10.66 5.43
N HIS A 287 2.70 -9.64 6.14
CA HIS A 287 2.68 -9.56 7.60
C HIS A 287 4.07 -9.66 8.27
N LEU A 288 5.12 -9.19 7.59
CA LEU A 288 6.52 -9.31 8.04
C LEU A 288 6.80 -8.79 9.47
N SER A 289 6.03 -7.80 9.94
CA SER A 289 6.20 -7.23 11.28
C SER A 289 5.43 -7.99 12.38
N SER A 290 4.82 -9.13 12.07
CA SER A 290 4.05 -9.92 13.04
C SER A 290 4.28 -11.43 12.85
N LYS A 291 3.38 -12.14 12.18
CA LYS A 291 3.53 -13.54 11.78
C LYS A 291 3.68 -13.62 10.26
N PRO A 292 4.93 -13.65 9.74
CA PRO A 292 5.18 -13.75 8.31
C PRO A 292 4.50 -14.95 7.69
N LYS A 293 3.89 -14.73 6.53
CA LYS A 293 3.29 -15.76 5.69
C LYS A 293 3.64 -15.49 4.24
N PHE A 294 3.44 -16.48 3.39
CA PHE A 294 3.57 -16.26 1.96
C PHE A 294 2.55 -17.03 1.14
N THR A 295 2.38 -16.59 -0.09
CA THR A 295 1.66 -17.33 -1.13
C THR A 295 2.53 -17.37 -2.38
N SER A 296 2.62 -18.53 -3.00
CA SER A 296 3.27 -18.71 -4.29
C SER A 296 2.25 -18.63 -5.43
N TYR A 297 2.68 -18.09 -6.57
CA TYR A 297 1.90 -18.01 -7.80
C TYR A 297 2.77 -18.44 -8.97
N THR A 298 2.20 -19.27 -9.85
CA THR A 298 2.70 -19.48 -11.22
C THR A 298 2.38 -18.25 -12.07
N LEU A 299 3.03 -18.12 -13.23
CA LEU A 299 2.71 -17.06 -14.19
C LEU A 299 1.23 -17.07 -14.59
N ARG A 300 0.65 -18.26 -14.76
CA ARG A 300 -0.78 -18.41 -15.07
C ARG A 300 -1.66 -17.85 -13.95
N GLU A 301 -1.43 -18.28 -12.71
CA GLU A 301 -2.20 -17.78 -11.55
C GLU A 301 -1.99 -16.28 -11.36
N PHE A 302 -0.79 -15.77 -11.63
CA PHE A 302 -0.51 -14.34 -11.59
C PHE A 302 -1.45 -13.56 -12.52
N TYR A 303 -1.55 -13.97 -13.79
CA TYR A 303 -2.45 -13.32 -14.75
C TYR A 303 -3.95 -13.55 -14.46
N GLU A 304 -4.31 -14.66 -13.81
CA GLU A 304 -5.70 -14.94 -13.42
C GLU A 304 -6.14 -14.11 -12.19
N ILE A 305 -5.21 -13.74 -11.30
CA ILE A 305 -5.51 -13.13 -9.99
C ILE A 305 -5.24 -11.62 -9.96
N PHE A 306 -4.20 -11.14 -10.67
CA PHE A 306 -3.77 -9.74 -10.58
C PHE A 306 -4.12 -8.95 -11.83
N ASN A 307 -4.67 -7.75 -11.62
CA ASN A 307 -4.79 -6.74 -12.66
C ASN A 307 -3.54 -5.86 -12.64
N MET A 308 -2.92 -5.68 -13.82
CA MET A 308 -1.75 -4.81 -13.97
C MET A 308 -2.16 -3.44 -14.52
N GLU A 309 -1.65 -2.37 -13.90
CA GLU A 309 -1.76 -1.00 -14.37
C GLU A 309 -0.37 -0.42 -14.65
N PRO A 310 -0.18 0.38 -15.70
CA PRO A 310 1.09 1.05 -15.94
C PRO A 310 1.49 1.97 -14.77
N ALA A 311 2.71 1.79 -14.27
CA ALA A 311 3.21 2.52 -13.10
C ALA A 311 4.34 3.52 -13.40
N SER A 312 5.26 3.21 -14.32
CA SER A 312 6.37 4.11 -14.67
C SER A 312 6.81 3.93 -16.12
N TYR A 313 7.40 4.99 -16.71
CA TYR A 313 7.91 5.00 -18.08
C TYR A 313 9.34 5.53 -18.11
N ILE A 314 10.22 4.87 -18.88
CA ILE A 314 11.57 5.35 -19.16
C ILE A 314 11.58 6.00 -20.54
N CYS A 315 11.81 7.31 -20.58
CA CYS A 315 11.97 8.04 -21.85
C CYS A 315 13.43 8.01 -22.29
N LYS A 316 13.72 7.38 -23.44
CA LYS A 316 15.03 7.40 -24.09
C LYS A 316 14.97 8.28 -25.33
N VAL A 317 16.03 9.04 -25.59
CA VAL A 317 16.16 9.79 -26.86
C VAL A 317 16.24 8.77 -27.99
N ARG A 318 15.46 8.99 -29.05
CA ARG A 318 15.48 8.14 -30.26
C ARG A 318 16.88 8.13 -30.85
N THR A 319 17.28 6.99 -31.42
CA THR A 319 18.47 6.98 -32.27
C THR A 319 18.21 7.80 -33.53
N LYS A 320 19.28 8.21 -34.22
CA LYS A 320 19.14 8.96 -35.49
C LYS A 320 18.34 8.16 -36.53
N GLU A 321 18.56 6.85 -36.58
CA GLU A 321 17.86 5.91 -37.45
C GLU A 321 16.36 5.79 -37.11
N ASP A 322 16.00 5.66 -35.83
CA ASP A 322 14.61 5.64 -35.39
C ASP A 322 13.88 6.98 -35.63
N TYR A 323 14.63 8.09 -35.61
CA TYR A 323 14.07 9.42 -35.89
C TYR A 323 13.77 9.60 -37.38
N GLU A 324 14.70 9.19 -38.25
CA GLU A 324 14.55 9.27 -39.71
C GLU A 324 13.42 8.36 -40.20
N ASN A 325 13.36 7.11 -39.74
CA ASN A 325 12.28 6.17 -40.09
C ASN A 325 10.87 6.62 -39.65
N HIS A 326 10.78 7.52 -38.66
CA HIS A 326 9.50 8.06 -38.19
C HIS A 326 9.02 9.29 -38.97
N GLN A 327 9.89 9.91 -39.77
CA GLN A 327 9.47 10.99 -40.68
C GLN A 327 8.88 10.47 -41.99
N ASP A 328 9.19 9.21 -42.33
CA ASP A 328 8.72 8.54 -43.55
C ASP A 328 7.44 7.71 -43.36
N SER A 329 6.85 7.70 -42.14
CA SER A 329 5.63 6.95 -41.76
C SER A 329 4.44 7.86 -41.47
#